data_AF-A0A6L9S815-F1
#
_entry.id   AF-A0A6L9S815-F1
#
_cell.length_a   1.000
_cell.length_b   1.000
_cell.length_c   1.000
_cell.angle_alpha   90.00
_cell.angle_beta   90.00
_cell.angle_gamma   90.00
#
_symmetry.space_group_name_H-M   'P 1'
#
loop_
_entity.id
_entity.type
_entity.pdbx_description
1 polymer ?
#
loop_
_entity_poly.entity_id
_entity_poly.type
_entity_poly.pdbx_seq_one_letter_code
_entity_poly.pdbx_strand_id
1 'polypeptide(L)'
;MKLLEEIPSSTTPRPSGRRVLVTMVATLFVVVAATFIGYTLLMGGDDSDEEGPVELSGWVEQATGACMTVAEEHSVLTQGQDAKLDPENTAAVEQGVTALIERLNELPPVSNTQEAEQTEAVIALGVPAQEAWQSLVDAENPERAEIEDAVEQTQAFVAGLVDLGADCGVLD
;
A
#
# COMPACT_ATOMS: atom_id res chain seq x y z
N MET A 1 34.86 47.45 38.82
CA MET A 1 34.20 46.13 38.67
C MET A 1 32.71 46.43 38.51
N LYS A 2 32.05 46.08 37.39
CA LYS A 2 31.24 44.85 37.23
C LYS A 2 30.27 44.64 38.42
N LEU A 3 28.94 44.55 38.29
CA LEU A 3 27.91 44.57 37.20
C LEU A 3 26.60 45.14 37.83
N LEU A 4 25.48 45.48 37.17
CA LEU A 4 25.06 45.61 35.75
C LEU A 4 24.76 47.12 35.45
N GLU A 5 24.29 47.66 34.31
CA GLU A 5 23.62 47.20 33.06
C GLU A 5 22.06 47.00 33.09
N GLU A 6 21.34 47.58 32.10
CA GLU A 6 19.88 47.44 31.75
C GLU A 6 18.84 48.00 32.79
N ILE A 7 17.56 48.32 32.49
CA ILE A 7 16.56 47.82 31.50
C ILE A 7 15.91 48.97 30.68
N PRO A 8 15.71 48.82 29.35
CA PRO A 8 14.99 49.79 28.50
C PRO A 8 13.46 49.65 28.56
N SER A 9 12.75 50.74 28.28
CA SER A 9 11.28 50.73 28.12
C SER A 9 10.88 49.99 26.84
N SER A 10 10.26 48.81 26.98
CA SER A 10 9.80 47.98 25.87
C SER A 10 8.27 48.03 25.71
N THR A 11 7.82 48.72 24.66
CA THR A 11 6.42 48.77 24.25
C THR A 11 5.88 47.36 23.98
N THR A 12 4.94 46.88 24.79
CA THR A 12 4.34 45.55 24.64
C THR A 12 3.64 45.38 23.28
N PRO A 13 4.13 44.50 22.38
CA PRO A 13 3.50 44.32 21.08
C PRO A 13 2.17 43.58 21.25
N ARG A 14 1.06 44.20 20.82
CA ARG A 14 -0.26 43.56 20.81
C ARG A 14 -0.22 42.34 19.87
N PRO A 15 -0.44 41.09 20.34
CA PRO A 15 -0.30 39.92 19.49
C PRO A 15 -1.38 39.93 18.41
N SER A 16 -0.96 39.88 17.15
CA SER A 16 -1.87 39.73 16.02
C SER A 16 -2.34 38.27 15.93
N GLY A 17 -3.66 38.04 15.96
CA GLY A 17 -4.25 36.70 16.09
C GLY A 17 -3.78 35.69 15.03
N ARG A 18 -3.36 36.16 13.85
CA ARG A 18 -2.75 35.35 12.79
C ARG A 18 -1.48 34.60 13.25
N ARG A 19 -0.72 35.10 14.23
CA ARG A 19 0.42 34.37 14.82
C ARG A 19 -0.03 33.27 15.78
N VAL A 20 -1.06 33.55 16.60
CA VAL A 20 -1.62 32.59 17.57
C VAL A 20 -2.16 31.36 16.86
N LEU A 21 -2.86 31.57 15.73
CA LEU A 21 -3.44 30.49 14.92
C LEU A 21 -2.35 29.58 14.32
N VAL A 22 -1.24 30.15 13.83
CA VAL A 22 -0.09 29.38 13.33
C VAL A 22 0.57 28.55 14.43
N THR A 23 0.80 29.12 15.63
CA THR A 23 1.37 28.37 16.75
C THR A 23 0.46 27.24 17.22
N MET A 24 -0.87 27.44 17.18
CA MET A 24 -1.84 26.44 17.64
C MET A 24 -1.94 25.25 16.69
N VAL A 25 -1.87 25.49 15.36
CA VAL A 25 -1.76 24.43 14.34
C VAL A 25 -0.44 23.67 14.48
N ALA A 26 0.69 24.37 14.71
CA ALA A 26 1.98 23.72 14.91
C ALA A 26 1.98 22.78 16.15
N THR A 27 1.40 23.21 17.28
CA THR A 27 1.25 22.33 18.44
C THR A 27 0.29 21.17 18.21
N LEU A 28 -0.76 21.36 17.38
CA LEU A 28 -1.67 20.27 17.02
C LEU A 28 -0.92 19.18 16.23
N PHE A 29 -0.15 19.54 15.21
CA PHE A 29 0.66 18.60 14.43
C PHE A 29 1.71 17.87 15.28
N VAL A 30 2.38 18.57 16.22
CA VAL A 30 3.34 17.94 17.14
C VAL A 30 2.64 16.95 18.07
N VAL A 31 1.44 17.25 18.57
CA VAL A 31 0.66 16.32 19.41
C VAL A 31 0.18 15.11 18.60
N VAL A 32 -0.32 15.31 17.37
CA VAL A 32 -0.74 14.19 16.50
C VAL A 32 0.45 13.28 16.17
N ALA A 33 1.60 13.83 15.77
CA ALA A 33 2.80 13.06 15.50
C ALA A 33 3.30 12.31 16.75
N ALA A 34 3.31 12.95 17.91
CA ALA A 34 3.68 12.32 19.18
C ALA A 34 2.68 11.24 19.63
N THR A 35 1.40 11.35 19.25
CA THR A 35 0.39 10.30 19.52
C THR A 35 0.60 9.10 18.61
N PHE A 36 0.90 9.33 17.32
CA PHE A 36 1.22 8.26 16.37
C PHE A 36 2.46 7.47 16.79
N ILE A 37 3.57 8.18 17.07
CA ILE A 37 4.84 7.59 17.53
C ILE A 37 4.70 6.96 18.93
N GLY A 38 3.84 7.52 19.78
CA GLY A 38 3.54 6.96 21.11
C GLY A 38 2.71 5.68 21.05
N TYR A 39 1.86 5.50 20.03
CA TYR A 39 1.05 4.30 19.84
C TYR A 39 1.90 3.14 19.31
N THR A 40 2.83 3.39 18.38
CA THR A 40 3.77 2.36 17.91
C THR A 40 4.76 1.94 19.00
N LEU A 41 5.34 2.89 19.75
CA LEU A 41 6.28 2.60 20.85
C LEU A 41 5.64 1.97 22.11
N LEU A 42 4.31 1.82 22.17
CA LEU A 42 3.62 1.07 23.23
C LEU A 42 3.10 -0.30 22.78
N MET A 43 3.23 -0.62 21.49
CA MET A 43 3.04 -1.98 20.95
C MET A 43 4.37 -2.70 20.69
N GLY A 44 5.40 -1.99 20.21
CA GLY A 44 6.71 -2.58 19.90
C GLY A 44 7.48 -3.00 21.16
N GLY A 45 7.62 -4.30 21.39
CA GLY A 45 8.05 -4.85 22.68
C GLY A 45 8.67 -6.25 22.72
N ASP A 46 9.15 -6.77 21.60
CA ASP A 46 10.18 -7.85 21.47
C ASP A 46 10.70 -7.71 20.03
N ASP A 47 11.94 -7.26 19.80
CA ASP A 47 13.08 -8.10 19.43
C ASP A 47 12.83 -9.04 18.21
N SER A 48 13.36 -8.62 17.04
CA SER A 48 13.30 -9.28 15.72
C SER A 48 11.90 -9.48 15.10
N ASP A 49 11.49 -8.49 14.28
CA ASP A 49 10.28 -8.51 13.45
C ASP A 49 10.38 -9.47 12.25
N GLU A 50 10.47 -10.78 12.50
CA GLU A 50 9.80 -11.76 11.64
C GLU A 50 8.32 -11.76 12.05
N GLU A 51 7.45 -11.13 11.27
CA GLU A 51 6.03 -11.04 11.61
C GLU A 51 5.41 -12.44 11.72
N GLY A 52 5.08 -12.83 12.95
CA GLY A 52 4.67 -14.19 13.28
C GLY A 52 3.34 -14.58 12.63
N PRO A 53 3.06 -15.89 12.46
CA PRO A 53 1.91 -16.36 11.69
C PRO A 53 0.57 -15.79 12.18
N VAL A 54 -0.23 -15.29 11.25
CA VAL A 54 -1.50 -14.57 11.51
C VAL A 54 -2.72 -15.43 11.21
N GLU A 55 -3.83 -15.18 11.91
CA GLU A 55 -5.13 -15.77 11.53
C GLU A 55 -5.57 -15.25 10.14
N LEU A 56 -6.28 -16.07 9.35
CA LEU A 56 -6.68 -15.71 7.97
C LEU A 56 -7.39 -14.34 7.87
N SER A 57 -8.22 -13.96 8.86
CA SER A 57 -8.87 -12.64 8.85
C SER A 57 -7.89 -11.47 8.95
N GLY A 58 -6.75 -11.64 9.63
CA GLY A 58 -5.69 -10.65 9.72
C GLY A 58 -4.82 -10.62 8.46
N TRP A 59 -4.65 -11.76 7.78
CA TRP A 59 -4.05 -11.79 6.44
C TRP A 59 -4.94 -11.07 5.41
N VAL A 60 -6.24 -11.33 5.43
CA VAL A 60 -7.25 -10.70 4.55
C VAL A 60 -7.31 -9.17 4.70
N GLU A 61 -7.19 -8.64 5.92
CA GLU A 61 -7.12 -7.19 6.16
C GLU A 61 -5.85 -6.57 5.54
N GLN A 62 -4.70 -7.27 5.62
CA GLN A 62 -3.45 -6.82 5.02
C GLN A 62 -3.43 -6.97 3.48
N ALA A 63 -3.97 -8.07 2.94
CA ALA A 63 -4.13 -8.27 1.50
C ALA A 63 -5.06 -7.21 0.88
N THR A 64 -6.13 -6.83 1.59
CA THR A 64 -6.97 -5.67 1.23
C THR A 64 -6.14 -4.38 1.20
N GLY A 65 -5.30 -4.14 2.19
CA GLY A 65 -4.37 -3.01 2.23
C GLY A 65 -3.38 -2.99 1.05
N ALA A 66 -2.82 -4.15 0.69
CA ALA A 66 -1.95 -4.31 -0.47
C ALA A 66 -2.68 -3.98 -1.78
N CYS A 67 -3.87 -4.56 -2.00
CA CYS A 67 -4.71 -4.29 -3.16
C CYS A 67 -5.08 -2.80 -3.29
N MET A 68 -5.45 -2.13 -2.18
CA MET A 68 -5.76 -0.69 -2.18
C MET A 68 -4.52 0.18 -2.43
N THR A 69 -3.35 -0.18 -1.90
CA THR A 69 -2.11 0.58 -2.13
C THR A 69 -1.65 0.46 -3.59
N VAL A 70 -1.76 -0.74 -4.19
CA VAL A 70 -1.53 -0.95 -5.62
C VAL A 70 -2.55 -0.19 -6.47
N ALA A 71 -3.83 -0.13 -6.05
CA ALA A 71 -4.86 0.63 -6.74
C ALA A 71 -4.58 2.14 -6.79
N GLU A 72 -3.96 2.70 -5.75
CA GLU A 72 -3.55 4.11 -5.68
C GLU A 72 -2.29 4.40 -6.51
N GLU A 73 -1.29 3.53 -6.48
CA GLU A 73 0.00 3.72 -7.17
C GLU A 73 -0.06 3.34 -8.66
N HIS A 74 -0.73 2.24 -9.00
CA HIS A 74 -0.81 1.67 -10.35
C HIS A 74 -2.21 1.86 -10.95
N SER A 75 -2.67 3.12 -10.98
CA SER A 75 -4.01 3.54 -11.44
C SER A 75 -4.47 3.05 -12.82
N VAL A 76 -3.60 2.44 -13.64
CA VAL A 76 -4.02 1.74 -14.87
C VAL A 76 -4.89 0.51 -14.58
N LEU A 77 -4.66 -0.18 -13.45
CA LEU A 77 -5.43 -1.35 -13.03
C LEU A 77 -6.88 -0.98 -12.64
N THR A 78 -7.11 0.26 -12.20
CA THR A 78 -8.42 0.75 -11.73
C THR A 78 -9.21 1.50 -12.81
N GLN A 79 -8.64 1.68 -14.01
CA GLN A 79 -9.31 2.32 -15.15
C GLN A 79 -10.22 1.36 -15.95
N GLY A 80 -10.33 0.11 -15.52
CA GLY A 80 -11.18 -0.92 -16.12
C GLY A 80 -10.56 -1.61 -17.34
N GLN A 81 -11.27 -2.60 -17.86
CA GLN A 81 -10.73 -3.57 -18.83
C GLN A 81 -10.19 -2.91 -20.12
N ASP A 82 -10.87 -1.88 -20.66
CA ASP A 82 -10.43 -1.17 -21.87
C ASP A 82 -9.02 -0.57 -21.72
N ALA A 83 -8.63 -0.11 -20.53
CA ALA A 83 -7.30 0.43 -20.26
C ALA A 83 -6.24 -0.67 -20.13
N LYS A 84 -6.59 -1.81 -19.51
CA LYS A 84 -5.70 -2.99 -19.41
C LYS A 84 -5.42 -3.62 -20.77
N LEU A 85 -6.39 -3.53 -21.69
CA LEU A 85 -6.34 -4.09 -23.03
C LEU A 85 -5.70 -3.18 -24.09
N ASP A 86 -5.10 -2.06 -23.69
CA ASP A 86 -4.36 -1.13 -24.55
C ASP A 86 -2.86 -1.49 -24.59
N PRO A 87 -2.26 -1.78 -25.77
CA PRO A 87 -0.83 -2.05 -25.89
C PRO A 87 0.10 -0.94 -25.38
N GLU A 88 -0.33 0.32 -25.33
CA GLU A 88 0.47 1.41 -24.73
C GLU A 88 0.57 1.30 -23.20
N ASN A 89 -0.34 0.56 -22.56
CA ASN A 89 -0.42 0.39 -21.11
C ASN A 89 0.24 -0.90 -20.59
N THR A 90 0.58 -1.86 -21.44
CA THR A 90 1.13 -3.19 -21.07
C THR A 90 2.21 -3.13 -19.97
N ALA A 91 3.20 -2.26 -20.12
CA ALA A 91 4.29 -2.13 -19.15
C ALA A 91 3.88 -1.49 -17.81
N ALA A 92 2.81 -0.70 -17.77
CA ALA A 92 2.27 -0.15 -16.53
C ALA A 92 1.36 -1.16 -15.80
N VAL A 93 0.67 -2.02 -16.56
CA VAL A 93 -0.12 -3.14 -16.02
C VAL A 93 0.80 -4.21 -15.44
N GLU A 94 1.86 -4.59 -16.16
CA GLU A 94 2.93 -5.49 -15.67
C GLU A 94 3.44 -5.03 -14.31
N GLN A 95 3.95 -3.80 -14.21
CA GLN A 95 4.48 -3.25 -12.96
C GLN A 95 3.47 -3.29 -11.81
N GLY A 96 2.16 -3.11 -12.09
CA GLY A 96 1.12 -3.17 -11.07
C GLY A 96 0.78 -4.60 -10.63
N VAL A 97 0.81 -5.56 -11.55
CA VAL A 97 0.63 -6.99 -11.23
C VAL A 97 1.85 -7.52 -10.46
N THR A 98 3.06 -7.17 -10.89
CA THR A 98 4.32 -7.45 -10.15
C THR A 98 4.26 -6.86 -8.74
N ALA A 99 3.94 -5.58 -8.58
CA ALA A 99 3.86 -4.93 -7.26
C ALA A 99 2.77 -5.52 -6.33
N LEU A 100 1.67 -6.02 -6.89
CA LEU A 100 0.64 -6.75 -6.14
C LEU A 100 1.17 -8.09 -5.62
N ILE A 101 1.86 -8.84 -6.48
CA ILE A 101 2.42 -10.15 -6.14
C ILE A 101 3.55 -10.01 -5.12
N GLU A 102 4.45 -9.04 -5.29
CA GLU A 102 5.51 -8.73 -4.32
C GLU A 102 4.90 -8.45 -2.94
N ARG A 103 3.95 -7.50 -2.84
CA ARG A 103 3.29 -7.16 -1.57
C ARG A 103 2.53 -8.30 -0.92
N LEU A 104 1.92 -9.20 -1.70
CA LEU A 104 1.21 -10.37 -1.16
C LEU A 104 2.16 -11.48 -0.68
N ASN A 105 3.38 -11.55 -1.23
CA ASN A 105 4.46 -12.42 -0.73
C ASN A 105 5.23 -11.81 0.46
N GLU A 106 5.14 -10.49 0.67
CA GLU A 106 5.66 -9.81 1.87
C GLU A 106 4.77 -10.01 3.11
N LEU A 107 3.53 -10.51 2.96
CA LEU A 107 2.61 -10.70 4.09
C LEU A 107 3.01 -11.88 5.00
N PRO A 108 2.77 -11.77 6.33
CA PRO A 108 3.04 -12.86 7.26
C PRO A 108 2.20 -14.12 6.94
N PRO A 109 2.75 -15.32 7.12
CA PRO A 109 2.08 -16.57 6.75
C PRO A 109 0.84 -16.84 7.62
N VAL A 110 -0.13 -17.59 7.10
CA VAL A 110 -1.35 -17.93 7.84
C VAL A 110 -1.07 -19.02 8.90
N SER A 111 -1.58 -18.82 10.11
CA SER A 111 -1.36 -19.67 11.30
C SER A 111 -1.95 -21.08 11.17
N ASN A 112 -3.08 -21.20 10.49
CA ASN A 112 -3.81 -22.45 10.27
C ASN A 112 -3.36 -23.08 8.93
N THR A 113 -2.78 -24.28 8.99
CA THR A 113 -2.25 -24.99 7.81
C THR A 113 -3.27 -25.15 6.67
N GLN A 114 -4.55 -25.40 6.97
CA GLN A 114 -5.56 -25.54 5.91
C GLN A 114 -5.92 -24.20 5.26
N GLU A 115 -5.81 -23.09 5.99
CA GLU A 115 -6.05 -21.74 5.46
C GLU A 115 -4.81 -21.22 4.73
N ALA A 116 -3.60 -21.58 5.20
CA ALA A 116 -2.34 -21.37 4.49
C ALA A 116 -2.33 -22.10 3.13
N GLU A 117 -2.68 -23.40 3.07
CA GLU A 117 -2.78 -24.16 1.81
C GLU A 117 -3.74 -23.49 0.79
N GLN A 118 -4.82 -22.88 1.24
CA GLN A 118 -5.75 -22.12 0.38
C GLN A 118 -5.17 -20.76 -0.05
N THR A 119 -4.47 -20.07 0.85
CA THR A 119 -3.84 -18.77 0.60
C THR A 119 -2.68 -18.90 -0.39
N GLU A 120 -1.80 -19.88 -0.19
CA GLU A 120 -0.71 -20.24 -1.10
C GLU A 120 -1.24 -20.61 -2.50
N ALA A 121 -2.35 -21.37 -2.58
CA ALA A 121 -2.96 -21.74 -3.86
C ALA A 121 -3.51 -20.54 -4.65
N VAL A 122 -3.94 -19.47 -3.98
CA VAL A 122 -4.35 -18.22 -4.63
C VAL A 122 -3.15 -17.35 -5.00
N ILE A 123 -2.15 -17.20 -4.12
CA ILE A 123 -0.92 -16.46 -4.43
C ILE A 123 -0.21 -17.08 -5.65
N ALA A 124 -0.26 -18.42 -5.80
CA ALA A 124 0.28 -19.13 -6.95
C ALA A 124 -0.41 -18.78 -8.30
N LEU A 125 -1.61 -18.20 -8.31
CA LEU A 125 -2.25 -17.68 -9.53
C LEU A 125 -1.61 -16.37 -10.02
N GLY A 126 -0.89 -15.65 -9.16
CA GLY A 126 -0.15 -14.45 -9.55
C GLY A 126 1.00 -14.75 -10.50
N VAL A 127 1.70 -15.87 -10.33
CA VAL A 127 2.86 -16.26 -11.16
C VAL A 127 2.54 -16.30 -12.66
N PRO A 128 1.53 -17.06 -13.15
CA PRO A 128 1.21 -17.08 -14.58
C PRO A 128 0.69 -15.71 -15.08
N ALA A 129 -0.01 -14.92 -14.26
CA ALA A 129 -0.40 -13.56 -14.62
C ALA A 129 0.82 -12.64 -14.82
N GLN A 130 1.82 -12.73 -13.94
CA GLN A 130 3.09 -12.00 -14.09
C GLN A 130 3.88 -12.46 -15.31
N GLU A 131 4.04 -13.77 -15.51
CA GLU A 131 4.74 -14.34 -16.67
C GLU A 131 4.08 -13.91 -17.99
N ALA A 132 2.75 -13.85 -18.04
CA ALA A 132 2.00 -13.36 -19.19
C ALA A 132 2.29 -11.87 -19.47
N TRP A 133 2.16 -10.98 -18.48
CA TRP A 133 2.47 -9.56 -18.65
C TRP A 133 3.94 -9.29 -18.99
N GLN A 134 4.87 -10.00 -18.37
CA GLN A 134 6.29 -9.90 -18.70
C GLN A 134 6.56 -10.32 -20.15
N SER A 135 5.95 -11.41 -20.62
CA SER A 135 6.06 -11.85 -22.02
C SER A 135 5.48 -10.84 -23.02
N LEU A 136 4.48 -10.05 -22.62
CA LEU A 136 3.92 -8.97 -23.44
C LEU A 136 4.81 -7.72 -23.47
N VAL A 137 5.56 -7.44 -22.39
CA VAL A 137 6.54 -6.34 -22.32
C VAL A 137 7.80 -6.64 -23.14
N ASP A 138 8.24 -7.90 -23.17
CA ASP A 138 9.38 -8.35 -23.99
C ASP A 138 9.04 -8.49 -25.49
N ALA A 139 7.77 -8.39 -25.89
CA ALA A 139 7.30 -8.52 -27.27
C ALA A 139 7.34 -7.17 -28.04
N GLU A 140 7.93 -7.14 -29.24
CA GLU A 140 7.97 -5.92 -30.06
C GLU A 140 6.58 -5.43 -30.52
N ASN A 141 5.63 -6.35 -30.69
CA ASN A 141 4.23 -6.08 -31.07
C ASN A 141 3.35 -7.22 -30.51
N PRO A 142 2.87 -7.14 -29.26
CA PRO A 142 1.98 -8.16 -28.68
C PRO A 142 0.67 -8.28 -29.47
N GLU A 143 0.19 -9.50 -29.68
CA GLU A 143 -1.12 -9.73 -30.31
C GLU A 143 -2.25 -9.45 -29.32
N ARG A 144 -3.37 -8.93 -29.84
CA ARG A 144 -4.54 -8.55 -29.01
C ARG A 144 -5.06 -9.71 -28.14
N ALA A 145 -5.00 -10.94 -28.65
CA ALA A 145 -5.41 -12.14 -27.92
C ALA A 145 -4.48 -12.44 -26.73
N GLU A 146 -3.17 -12.21 -26.86
CA GLU A 146 -2.20 -12.45 -25.78
C GLU A 146 -2.42 -11.46 -24.62
N ILE A 147 -2.83 -10.22 -24.92
CA ILE A 147 -3.23 -9.21 -23.93
C ILE A 147 -4.56 -9.59 -23.27
N GLU A 148 -5.52 -10.13 -24.04
CA GLU A 148 -6.81 -10.63 -23.50
C GLU A 148 -6.59 -11.83 -22.56
N ASP A 149 -5.71 -12.78 -22.92
CA ASP A 149 -5.31 -13.92 -22.07
C ASP A 149 -4.58 -13.47 -20.78
N ALA A 150 -3.75 -12.42 -20.83
CA ALA A 150 -3.08 -11.88 -19.64
C ALA A 150 -4.04 -11.14 -18.70
N VAL A 151 -5.04 -10.44 -19.26
CA VAL A 151 -6.15 -9.86 -18.47
C VAL A 151 -6.97 -10.96 -17.79
N GLU A 152 -7.35 -12.03 -18.49
CA GLU A 152 -8.12 -13.14 -17.87
C GLU A 152 -7.35 -13.78 -16.70
N GLN A 153 -6.04 -14.01 -16.84
CA GLN A 153 -5.19 -14.53 -15.76
C GLN A 153 -5.10 -13.57 -14.57
N THR A 154 -5.05 -12.27 -14.82
CA THR A 154 -5.05 -11.23 -13.76
C THR A 154 -6.38 -11.19 -13.02
N GLN A 155 -7.49 -11.27 -13.75
CA GLN A 155 -8.84 -11.30 -13.17
C GLN A 155 -9.07 -12.59 -12.38
N ALA A 156 -8.57 -13.74 -12.84
CA ALA A 156 -8.60 -14.99 -12.08
C ALA A 156 -7.82 -14.93 -10.75
N PHE A 157 -6.66 -14.26 -10.74
CA PHE A 157 -5.88 -14.02 -9.53
C PHE A 157 -6.62 -13.07 -8.55
N VAL A 158 -7.12 -11.93 -9.04
CA VAL A 158 -7.89 -10.97 -8.23
C VAL A 158 -9.18 -11.60 -7.68
N ALA A 159 -9.89 -12.40 -8.48
CA ALA A 159 -11.06 -13.14 -8.03
C ALA A 159 -10.73 -14.14 -6.91
N GLY A 160 -9.58 -14.84 -6.99
CA GLY A 160 -9.11 -15.71 -5.92
C GLY A 160 -8.86 -14.97 -4.59
N LEU A 161 -8.33 -13.75 -4.64
CA LEU A 161 -8.15 -12.90 -3.46
C LEU A 161 -9.49 -12.44 -2.87
N VAL A 162 -10.47 -12.14 -3.73
CA VAL A 162 -11.85 -11.79 -3.32
C VAL A 162 -12.59 -12.99 -2.73
N ASP A 163 -12.38 -14.21 -3.25
CA ASP A 163 -12.96 -15.45 -2.71
C ASP A 163 -12.35 -15.83 -1.33
N LEU A 164 -11.10 -15.46 -1.05
CA LEU A 164 -10.53 -15.50 0.31
C LEU A 164 -11.10 -14.41 1.24
N GLY A 165 -11.76 -13.38 0.68
CA GLY A 165 -12.44 -12.32 1.40
C GLY A 165 -11.72 -10.96 1.41
N ALA A 166 -10.63 -10.78 0.67
CA ALA A 166 -9.95 -9.48 0.55
C ALA A 166 -10.70 -8.54 -0.40
N ASP A 167 -10.81 -7.26 -0.06
CA ASP A 167 -11.46 -6.26 -0.91
C ASP A 167 -10.52 -5.79 -2.03
N CYS A 168 -10.26 -6.70 -2.96
CA CYS A 168 -9.39 -6.50 -4.14
C CYS A 168 -10.19 -6.21 -5.42
N GLY A 169 -11.53 -6.16 -5.36
CA GLY A 169 -12.41 -5.93 -6.52
C GLY A 169 -12.30 -4.54 -7.17
N VAL A 170 -11.45 -3.66 -6.64
CA VAL A 170 -11.02 -2.41 -7.28
C VAL A 170 -9.99 -2.64 -8.41
N LEU A 171 -9.40 -3.84 -8.49
CA LEU A 171 -8.37 -4.24 -9.47
C LEU A 171 -8.89 -5.15 -10.61
N ASP A 172 -10.19 -5.42 -10.68
CA ASP A 172 -10.87 -6.26 -11.70
C ASP A 172 -11.09 -5.55 -13.05
#